data_AF-A0A7K1SK33-F1
#
_entry.id   AF-A0A7K1SK33-F1
#
_cell.length_a   1.000
_cell.length_b   1.000
_cell.length_c   1.000
_cell.angle_alpha   90.00
_cell.angle_beta   90.00
_cell.angle_gamma   90.00
#
_symmetry.space_group_name_H-M   'P 1'
#
loop_
_entity.id
_entity.type
_entity.pdbx_description
1 polymer ?
#
loop_
_entity_poly.entity_id
_entity_poly.type
_entity_poly.pdbx_seq_one_letter_code
_entity_poly.pdbx_strand_id
1 'polypeptide(L)'
;MKNNLFSVRSMLSVMMAFMLLLVLFEACKKTDDPVVVPADKTKLKARLDSANAGYALAVEGTQVGQFEAGSKAVFKAAIDAATTVYNNTNAVQSDVNNAYTNLGQAGLLFLSKQVQQIAPTNLVLYMKMDGDTKDASGKGFDGSLKAGAAIWGAGTPTLTKDRYGVDNKAYHFFKGGNIEVPYNTALNPSKEITVSLWARMDSSNANNYMLGLNRWNGYKFNIQQANYAFFTIKTGTGIIDHDNADPTLDLNKWYHITVTYKAGNMNFYLNGTLVKNWPNLTGDPVAVKSTISLAIGQDLPTSLYKLDEASQKDDADGNNFYGPWGGYFRGDLDEVRIYNVALSDTQVKSIYTAEKP
;
A
#
# COMPACT_ATOMS: atom_id res chain seq x y z
N MET A 1 7.57 25.30 -17.82
CA MET A 1 6.58 25.33 -16.70
C MET A 1 6.96 24.43 -15.50
N LYS A 2 8.22 24.03 -15.30
CA LYS A 2 8.62 23.13 -14.19
C LYS A 2 8.97 23.84 -12.86
N ASN A 3 8.98 25.17 -12.81
CA ASN A 3 9.49 25.92 -11.64
C ASN A 3 8.43 26.35 -10.61
N ASN A 4 7.13 26.20 -10.88
CA ASN A 4 6.09 26.68 -9.95
C ASN A 4 5.60 25.63 -8.95
N LEU A 5 5.56 24.33 -9.32
CA LEU A 5 5.07 23.29 -8.40
C LEU A 5 5.97 23.10 -7.17
N PHE A 6 7.30 23.23 -7.32
CA PHE A 6 8.24 23.09 -6.21
C PHE A 6 8.13 24.25 -5.20
N SER A 7 7.88 25.47 -5.69
CA SER A 7 7.68 26.67 -4.85
C SER A 7 6.40 26.59 -4.02
N VAL A 8 5.29 26.16 -4.62
CA VAL A 8 4.00 26.05 -3.91
C VAL A 8 4.05 24.93 -2.86
N ARG A 9 4.79 23.84 -3.12
CA ARG A 9 5.00 22.75 -2.15
C ARG A 9 5.77 23.19 -0.91
N SER A 10 6.89 23.89 -1.09
CA SER A 10 7.66 24.46 0.03
C SER A 10 6.80 25.43 0.85
N MET A 11 5.97 26.23 0.17
CA MET A 11 5.08 27.21 0.81
C MET A 11 3.95 26.57 1.63
N LEU A 12 3.32 25.50 1.13
CA LEU A 12 2.33 24.72 1.89
C LEU A 12 2.95 24.09 3.15
N SER A 13 4.12 23.45 3.00
CA SER A 13 4.83 22.81 4.12
C SER A 13 5.25 23.81 5.19
N VAL A 14 5.68 25.01 4.78
CA VAL A 14 6.01 26.11 5.71
C VAL A 14 4.76 26.62 6.43
N MET A 15 3.66 26.89 5.70
CA MET A 15 2.40 27.37 6.31
C MET A 15 1.80 26.37 7.31
N MET A 16 1.96 25.07 7.06
CA MET A 16 1.46 24.02 7.95
C MET A 16 2.42 23.68 9.09
N ALA A 17 3.73 23.89 8.94
CA ALA A 17 4.69 23.80 10.05
C ALA A 17 4.39 24.84 11.16
N PHE A 18 3.83 26.00 10.80
CA PHE A 18 3.32 27.00 11.75
C PHE A 18 2.07 26.53 12.52
N MET A 19 1.40 25.45 12.11
CA MET A 19 0.32 24.84 12.91
C MET A 19 0.83 23.98 14.08
N LEU A 20 2.13 23.70 14.22
CA LEU A 20 2.63 22.67 15.18
C LEU A 20 3.00 23.17 16.60
N LEU A 21 2.70 24.42 16.97
CA LEU A 21 3.07 24.95 18.29
C LEU A 21 2.21 24.40 19.46
N LEU A 22 2.88 23.66 20.35
CA LEU A 22 2.41 23.07 21.61
C LEU A 22 2.03 24.12 22.67
N VAL A 23 1.11 23.72 23.55
CA VAL A 23 0.47 24.52 24.60
C VAL A 23 1.33 24.55 25.87
N LEU A 24 1.50 25.73 26.48
CA LEU A 24 1.88 25.88 27.90
C LEU A 24 0.64 26.33 28.67
N PHE A 25 0.39 25.69 29.81
CA PHE A 25 -0.69 26.06 30.73
C PHE A 25 -0.33 27.36 31.47
N GLU A 26 -1.16 28.38 31.38
CA GLU A 26 -1.10 29.54 32.27
C GLU A 26 -2.03 29.31 33.47
N ALA A 27 -1.43 29.31 34.66
CA ALA A 27 -2.12 29.21 35.93
C ALA A 27 -2.76 30.56 36.31
N CYS A 28 -4.06 30.59 36.55
CA CYS A 28 -4.77 31.80 36.99
C CYS A 28 -4.41 32.16 38.44
N LYS A 29 -4.07 33.43 38.68
CA LYS A 29 -4.09 34.04 40.02
C LYS A 29 -5.53 34.43 40.37
N LYS A 30 -5.97 34.09 41.59
CA LYS A 30 -7.25 34.50 42.17
C LYS A 30 -7.19 35.97 42.59
N THR A 31 -8.10 36.79 42.10
CA THR A 31 -8.58 38.00 42.80
C THR A 31 -10.06 38.20 42.52
N ASP A 32 -10.78 38.54 43.60
CA ASP A 32 -12.23 38.63 43.71
C ASP A 32 -12.84 39.81 42.94
N ASP A 33 -13.65 39.47 41.93
CA ASP A 33 -14.86 40.11 41.37
C ASP A 33 -15.16 39.39 40.03
N PRO A 34 -16.42 39.15 39.60
CA PRO A 34 -16.70 38.43 38.36
C PRO A 34 -16.48 39.34 37.15
N VAL A 35 -15.24 39.75 36.92
CA VAL A 35 -14.83 40.31 35.64
C VAL A 35 -14.88 39.17 34.64
N VAL A 36 -15.83 39.21 33.72
CA VAL A 36 -15.82 38.32 32.55
C VAL A 36 -14.60 38.71 31.74
N VAL A 37 -13.46 38.05 31.99
CA VAL A 37 -12.26 38.22 31.19
C VAL A 37 -12.59 37.67 29.79
N PRO A 38 -12.57 38.50 28.74
CA PRO A 38 -12.82 38.01 27.38
C PRO A 38 -11.79 36.95 27.01
N ALA A 39 -12.21 35.89 26.32
CA ALA A 39 -11.28 34.84 25.89
C ALA A 39 -10.22 35.40 24.93
N ASP A 40 -8.95 35.05 25.15
CA ASP A 40 -7.86 35.35 24.22
C ASP A 40 -7.94 34.40 23.02
N LYS A 41 -8.20 34.99 21.85
CA LYS A 41 -8.38 34.29 20.56
C LYS A 41 -7.17 34.41 19.63
N THR A 42 -6.08 35.01 20.08
CA THR A 42 -4.90 35.32 19.23
C THR A 42 -4.33 34.08 18.56
N LYS A 43 -4.13 33.00 19.33
CA LYS A 43 -3.60 31.73 18.80
C LYS A 43 -4.56 31.03 17.83
N LEU A 44 -5.86 31.07 18.13
CA LEU A 44 -6.89 30.51 17.25
C LEU A 44 -6.94 31.27 15.92
N LYS A 45 -6.84 32.60 15.95
CA LYS A 45 -6.79 33.44 14.74
C LYS A 45 -5.60 33.08 13.85
N ALA A 46 -4.39 33.00 14.42
CA ALA A 46 -3.19 32.64 13.66
C ALA A 46 -3.29 31.25 13.01
N ARG A 47 -3.91 30.29 13.70
CA ARG A 47 -4.14 28.94 13.16
C ARG A 47 -5.21 28.93 12.06
N LEU A 48 -6.30 29.68 12.23
CA LEU A 48 -7.32 29.87 11.18
C LEU A 48 -6.73 30.49 9.92
N ASP A 49 -5.86 31.49 10.06
CA ASP A 49 -5.20 32.13 8.92
C ASP A 49 -4.33 31.13 8.15
N SER A 50 -3.52 30.35 8.87
CA SER A 50 -2.68 29.30 8.28
C SER A 50 -3.53 28.21 7.61
N ALA A 51 -4.64 27.80 8.24
CA ALA A 51 -5.53 26.76 7.74
C ALA A 51 -6.26 27.21 6.46
N ASN A 52 -6.79 28.44 6.43
CA ASN A 52 -7.43 29.01 5.25
C ASN A 52 -6.45 29.16 4.08
N ALA A 53 -5.22 29.61 4.34
CA ALA A 53 -4.20 29.74 3.31
C ALA A 53 -3.80 28.38 2.73
N GLY A 54 -3.55 27.38 3.58
CA GLY A 54 -3.25 26.00 3.15
C GLY A 54 -4.41 25.38 2.36
N TYR A 55 -5.64 25.57 2.82
CA TYR A 55 -6.85 25.11 2.13
C TYR A 55 -7.00 25.74 0.74
N ALA A 56 -6.75 27.06 0.61
CA ALA A 56 -6.87 27.77 -0.65
C ALA A 56 -5.86 27.28 -1.71
N LEU A 57 -4.64 26.96 -1.30
CA LEU A 57 -3.59 26.47 -2.20
C LEU A 57 -3.71 24.98 -2.53
N ALA A 58 -4.35 24.19 -1.68
CA ALA A 58 -4.47 22.75 -1.88
C ALA A 58 -5.35 22.42 -3.09
N VAL A 59 -4.93 21.44 -3.88
CA VAL A 59 -5.68 20.90 -5.01
C VAL A 59 -5.89 19.41 -4.77
N GLU A 60 -7.12 18.93 -4.90
CA GLU A 60 -7.40 17.50 -4.87
C GLU A 60 -7.07 16.84 -6.21
N GLY A 61 -6.57 15.62 -6.15
CA GLY A 61 -6.22 14.84 -7.34
C GLY A 61 -5.19 13.76 -7.01
N THR A 62 -4.58 13.19 -8.04
CA THR A 62 -3.78 11.96 -7.94
C THR A 62 -2.32 12.18 -8.23
N GLN A 63 -1.94 13.38 -8.66
CA GLN A 63 -0.56 13.73 -8.91
C GLN A 63 0.16 14.05 -7.61
N VAL A 64 1.47 13.82 -7.59
CA VAL A 64 2.32 14.18 -6.45
C VAL A 64 2.08 15.62 -6.03
N GLY A 65 1.89 15.84 -4.73
CA GLY A 65 1.63 17.15 -4.13
C GLY A 65 0.15 17.56 -4.11
N GLN A 66 -0.73 16.89 -4.86
CA GLN A 66 -2.18 17.00 -4.71
C GLN A 66 -2.65 16.21 -3.49
N PHE A 67 -3.91 16.39 -3.10
CA PHE A 67 -4.52 15.76 -1.94
C PHE A 67 -5.59 14.75 -2.34
N GLU A 68 -5.78 13.72 -1.52
CA GLU A 68 -6.85 12.74 -1.69
C GLU A 68 -8.22 13.43 -1.86
N ALA A 69 -9.03 12.95 -2.82
CA ALA A 69 -10.36 13.52 -3.07
C ALA A 69 -11.25 13.47 -1.82
N GLY A 70 -11.97 14.55 -1.54
CA GLY A 70 -12.81 14.72 -0.33
C GLY A 70 -12.06 15.19 0.92
N SER A 71 -10.73 15.13 0.97
CA SER A 71 -9.95 15.58 2.12
C SER A 71 -10.09 17.09 2.39
N LYS A 72 -10.27 17.90 1.34
CA LYS A 72 -10.53 19.35 1.47
C LYS A 72 -11.88 19.59 2.14
N ALA A 73 -12.92 18.83 1.80
CA ALA A 73 -14.23 19.00 2.41
C ALA A 73 -14.19 18.76 3.92
N VAL A 74 -13.49 17.70 4.36
CA VAL A 74 -13.28 17.39 5.78
C VAL A 74 -12.49 18.51 6.47
N PHE A 75 -11.42 19.00 5.86
CA PHE A 75 -10.62 20.08 6.45
C PHE A 75 -11.41 21.40 6.52
N LYS A 76 -12.22 21.71 5.50
CA LYS A 76 -13.10 22.88 5.49
C LYS A 76 -14.11 22.86 6.63
N ALA A 77 -14.71 21.71 6.91
CA ALA A 77 -15.62 21.57 8.04
C ALA A 77 -14.94 21.91 9.39
N ALA A 78 -13.68 21.51 9.58
CA ALA A 78 -12.91 21.86 10.76
C ALA A 78 -12.57 23.37 10.83
N ILE A 79 -12.23 23.98 9.69
CA ILE A 79 -12.03 25.44 9.58
C ILE A 79 -13.31 26.19 9.96
N ASP A 80 -14.47 25.73 9.48
CA ASP A 80 -15.77 26.37 9.74
C ASP A 80 -16.17 26.25 11.22
N ALA A 81 -15.95 25.09 11.84
CA ALA A 81 -16.17 24.90 13.26
C ALA A 81 -15.30 25.83 14.12
N ALA A 82 -14.01 25.93 13.80
CA ALA A 82 -13.09 26.84 14.50
C ALA A 82 -13.44 28.32 14.27
N THR A 83 -13.89 28.68 13.07
CA THR A 83 -14.35 30.04 12.73
C THR A 83 -15.59 30.42 13.53
N THR A 84 -16.50 29.47 13.77
CA THR A 84 -17.70 29.67 14.59
C THR A 84 -17.33 30.04 16.03
N VAL A 85 -16.37 29.32 16.64
CA VAL A 85 -15.86 29.64 17.98
C VAL A 85 -15.15 30.99 18.01
N TYR A 86 -14.34 31.29 16.98
CA TYR A 86 -13.65 32.57 16.86
C TYR A 86 -14.63 33.75 16.81
N ASN A 87 -15.74 33.63 16.06
CA ASN A 87 -16.74 34.68 15.91
C ASN A 87 -17.72 34.79 17.10
N ASN A 88 -17.83 33.77 17.94
CA ASN A 88 -18.73 33.79 19.09
C ASN A 88 -18.20 34.72 20.20
N THR A 89 -18.88 35.84 20.44
CA THR A 89 -18.51 36.81 21.49
C THR A 89 -18.62 36.23 22.91
N ASN A 90 -19.41 35.16 23.09
CA ASN A 90 -19.64 34.49 24.37
C ASN A 90 -18.77 33.25 24.58
N ALA A 91 -17.85 32.94 23.65
CA ALA A 91 -16.96 31.79 23.79
C ALA A 91 -16.06 31.94 25.02
N VAL A 92 -15.97 30.90 25.84
CA VAL A 92 -15.04 30.86 26.97
C VAL A 92 -13.67 30.34 26.54
N GLN A 93 -12.62 30.55 27.35
CA GLN A 93 -11.25 30.18 26.98
C GLN A 93 -11.09 28.68 26.66
N SER A 94 -11.86 27.81 27.33
CA SER A 94 -11.86 26.37 27.03
C SER A 94 -12.36 26.09 25.62
N ASP A 95 -13.38 26.80 25.12
CA ASP A 95 -13.90 26.63 23.76
C ASP A 95 -12.83 27.01 22.73
N VAL A 96 -12.14 28.13 22.96
CA VAL A 96 -11.06 28.63 22.11
C VAL A 96 -9.90 27.64 22.07
N ASN A 97 -9.49 27.11 23.23
CA ASN A 97 -8.41 26.13 23.34
C ASN A 97 -8.77 24.80 22.64
N ASN A 98 -10.03 24.36 22.76
CA ASN A 98 -10.54 23.17 22.09
C ASN A 98 -10.59 23.37 20.57
N ALA A 99 -11.12 24.50 20.09
CA ALA A 99 -11.14 24.84 18.67
C ALA A 99 -9.74 24.93 18.07
N TYR A 100 -8.79 25.53 18.80
CA TYR A 100 -7.38 25.57 18.40
C TYR A 100 -6.83 24.15 18.22
N THR A 101 -7.00 23.29 19.24
CA THR A 101 -6.48 21.91 19.23
C THR A 101 -7.10 21.10 18.10
N ASN A 102 -8.43 21.12 17.96
CA ASN A 102 -9.16 20.37 16.94
C ASN A 102 -8.77 20.80 15.52
N LEU A 103 -8.66 22.11 15.26
CA LEU A 103 -8.20 22.61 13.96
C LEU A 103 -6.77 22.17 13.65
N GLY A 104 -5.89 22.14 14.66
CA GLY A 104 -4.52 21.66 14.51
C GLY A 104 -4.45 20.18 14.11
N GLN A 105 -5.23 19.33 14.79
CA GLN A 105 -5.34 17.91 14.46
C GLN A 105 -5.92 17.69 13.06
N ALA A 106 -6.97 18.43 12.70
CA ALA A 106 -7.54 18.37 11.35
C ALA A 106 -6.54 18.79 10.27
N GLY A 107 -5.71 19.80 10.54
CA GLY A 107 -4.62 20.21 9.64
C GLY A 107 -3.57 19.11 9.44
N LEU A 108 -3.17 18.40 10.50
CA LEU A 108 -2.25 17.26 10.41
C LEU A 108 -2.85 16.08 9.64
N LEU A 109 -4.13 15.79 9.86
CA LEU A 109 -4.83 14.77 9.10
C LEU A 109 -4.94 15.15 7.63
N PHE A 110 -5.26 16.42 7.32
CA PHE A 110 -5.32 16.89 5.95
C PHE A 110 -3.96 16.78 5.24
N LEU A 111 -2.88 17.14 5.93
CA LEU A 111 -1.50 16.97 5.44
C LEU A 111 -1.15 15.52 5.09
N SER A 112 -1.58 14.56 5.92
CA SER A 112 -1.32 13.15 5.65
C SER A 112 -2.05 12.65 4.39
N LYS A 113 -3.04 13.40 3.90
CA LYS A 113 -3.75 13.12 2.64
C LYS A 113 -3.04 13.63 1.40
N GLN A 114 -1.88 14.26 1.53
CA GLN A 114 -1.08 14.64 0.36
C GLN A 114 -0.48 13.40 -0.32
N VAL A 115 -0.58 13.32 -1.64
CA VAL A 115 0.06 12.31 -2.47
C VAL A 115 1.56 12.58 -2.50
N GLN A 116 2.33 11.69 -1.88
CA GLN A 116 3.79 11.77 -1.85
C GLN A 116 4.40 11.07 -3.07
N GLN A 117 5.54 11.58 -3.53
CA GLN A 117 6.30 10.90 -4.57
C GLN A 117 6.81 9.57 -4.03
N ILE A 118 6.60 8.49 -4.79
CA ILE A 118 7.31 7.24 -4.55
C ILE A 118 8.72 7.42 -5.11
N ALA A 119 9.74 7.36 -4.25
CA ALA A 119 11.12 7.47 -4.71
C ALA A 119 11.43 6.32 -5.69
N PRO A 120 12.01 6.59 -6.87
CA PRO A 120 12.31 5.54 -7.85
C PRO A 120 13.20 4.43 -7.29
N THR A 121 14.10 4.76 -6.36
CA THR A 121 14.96 3.81 -5.65
C THR A 121 14.16 2.73 -4.91
N ASN A 122 12.93 3.07 -4.50
CA ASN A 122 12.09 2.19 -3.72
C ASN A 122 11.35 1.15 -4.58
N LEU A 123 11.20 1.41 -5.88
CA LEU A 123 10.65 0.43 -6.81
C LEU A 123 11.70 -0.66 -7.06
N VAL A 124 11.39 -1.90 -6.69
CA VAL A 124 12.30 -3.05 -6.78
C VAL A 124 12.08 -3.82 -8.07
N LEU A 125 10.82 -4.12 -8.39
CA LEU A 125 10.43 -4.86 -9.58
C LEU A 125 9.20 -4.18 -10.14
N TYR A 126 9.14 -4.06 -11.46
CA TYR A 126 7.92 -3.62 -12.14
C TYR A 126 7.76 -4.37 -13.46
N MET A 127 6.85 -5.33 -13.49
CA MET A 127 6.49 -6.03 -14.71
C MET A 127 5.21 -5.44 -15.26
N LYS A 128 5.34 -4.67 -16.35
CA LYS A 128 4.20 -4.08 -17.06
C LYS A 128 3.31 -5.13 -17.71
N MET A 129 3.86 -6.29 -18.07
CA MET A 129 3.13 -7.34 -18.79
C MET A 129 2.55 -6.87 -20.13
N ASP A 130 3.18 -5.85 -20.71
CA ASP A 130 2.86 -5.29 -22.02
C ASP A 130 3.67 -6.01 -23.11
N GLY A 131 3.17 -7.16 -23.55
CA GLY A 131 3.78 -7.97 -24.61
C GLY A 131 5.01 -8.79 -24.19
N ASP A 132 5.62 -8.49 -23.03
CA ASP A 132 6.80 -9.19 -22.53
C ASP A 132 6.82 -9.34 -21.00
N THR A 133 7.84 -10.05 -20.51
CA THR A 133 8.09 -10.31 -19.08
C THR A 133 9.28 -9.50 -18.54
N LYS A 134 9.53 -8.30 -19.09
CA LYS A 134 10.69 -7.47 -18.73
C LYS A 134 10.44 -6.60 -17.51
N ASP A 135 11.52 -6.33 -16.77
CA ASP A 135 11.49 -5.42 -15.63
C ASP A 135 11.63 -3.95 -16.09
N ALA A 136 10.56 -3.19 -15.86
CA ALA A 136 10.47 -1.76 -16.12
C ALA A 136 10.93 -0.89 -14.93
N SER A 137 11.39 -1.47 -13.82
CA SER A 137 11.94 -0.71 -12.68
C SER A 137 13.31 -0.09 -12.97
N GLY A 138 14.01 -0.61 -14.00
CA GLY A 138 15.37 -0.24 -14.34
C GLY A 138 16.45 -1.02 -13.58
N LYS A 139 16.07 -2.07 -12.82
CA LYS A 139 17.01 -2.92 -12.08
C LYS A 139 17.41 -4.20 -12.84
N GLY A 140 16.75 -4.49 -13.96
CA GLY A 140 17.10 -5.61 -14.84
C GLY A 140 16.67 -6.96 -14.28
N PHE A 141 15.65 -6.99 -13.41
CA PHE A 141 15.09 -8.21 -12.85
C PHE A 141 14.09 -8.85 -13.82
N ASP A 142 14.56 -9.13 -15.03
CA ASP A 142 13.74 -9.69 -16.10
C ASP A 142 13.22 -11.08 -15.72
N GLY A 143 11.94 -11.30 -15.98
CA GLY A 143 11.31 -12.61 -15.85
C GLY A 143 11.47 -13.46 -17.10
N SER A 144 11.32 -14.77 -16.93
CA SER A 144 11.22 -15.74 -18.02
C SER A 144 10.00 -16.63 -17.86
N LEU A 145 9.27 -16.85 -18.95
CA LEU A 145 8.11 -17.76 -18.97
C LEU A 145 8.58 -19.19 -18.75
N LYS A 146 7.89 -19.92 -17.88
CA LYS A 146 8.12 -21.33 -17.58
C LYS A 146 6.85 -22.12 -17.72
N ALA A 147 7.01 -23.32 -18.29
CA ALA A 147 5.97 -24.33 -18.24
C ALA A 147 5.75 -24.77 -16.79
N GLY A 148 4.50 -25.11 -16.47
CA GLY A 148 4.13 -25.68 -15.18
C GLY A 148 4.57 -27.12 -15.01
N ALA A 149 4.46 -27.62 -13.78
CA ALA A 149 4.71 -29.02 -13.49
C ALA A 149 3.71 -29.92 -14.24
N ALA A 150 4.15 -31.11 -14.64
CA ALA A 150 3.32 -32.07 -15.40
C ALA A 150 2.01 -32.43 -14.67
N ILE A 151 2.04 -32.54 -13.33
CA ILE A 151 0.84 -32.78 -12.49
C ILE A 151 -0.25 -31.72 -12.63
N TRP A 152 0.10 -30.53 -13.11
CA TRP A 152 -0.85 -29.43 -13.29
C TRP A 152 -1.22 -29.24 -14.76
N GLY A 153 -0.70 -30.08 -15.66
CA GLY A 153 -0.98 -30.04 -17.09
C GLY A 153 0.02 -29.21 -17.91
N ALA A 154 1.14 -28.79 -17.31
CA ALA A 154 2.29 -28.17 -17.98
C ALA A 154 1.95 -26.99 -18.92
N GLY A 155 1.05 -26.09 -18.50
CA GLY A 155 0.76 -24.86 -19.25
C GLY A 155 1.90 -23.86 -19.16
N THR A 156 1.93 -22.89 -20.07
CA THR A 156 2.84 -21.74 -20.02
C THR A 156 1.98 -20.48 -20.10
N PRO A 157 2.25 -19.41 -19.33
CA PRO A 157 1.42 -18.22 -19.36
C PRO A 157 1.37 -17.62 -20.78
N THR A 158 0.20 -17.12 -21.17
CA THR A 158 -0.03 -16.56 -22.49
C THR A 158 -0.48 -15.12 -22.39
N LEU A 159 -0.11 -14.29 -23.36
CA LEU A 159 -0.62 -12.93 -23.46
C LEU A 159 -2.16 -12.92 -23.57
N THR A 160 -2.79 -11.94 -22.93
CA THR A 160 -4.25 -11.77 -22.87
C THR A 160 -4.61 -10.28 -22.87
N LYS A 161 -5.91 -9.98 -22.79
CA LYS A 161 -6.42 -8.61 -22.65
C LYS A 161 -6.16 -8.07 -21.25
N ASP A 162 -5.77 -6.81 -21.16
CA ASP A 162 -5.76 -6.09 -19.88
C ASP A 162 -7.18 -5.72 -19.42
N ARG A 163 -7.22 -4.95 -18.33
CA ARG A 163 -8.43 -4.35 -17.75
C ARG A 163 -9.15 -3.32 -18.62
N TYR A 164 -8.51 -2.81 -19.68
CA TYR A 164 -9.11 -1.94 -20.68
C TYR A 164 -9.60 -2.71 -21.91
N GLY A 165 -9.38 -4.02 -21.96
CA GLY A 165 -9.74 -4.88 -23.10
C GLY A 165 -8.71 -4.86 -24.23
N VAL A 166 -7.52 -4.29 -24.01
CA VAL A 166 -6.46 -4.19 -25.01
C VAL A 166 -5.67 -5.50 -25.05
N ASP A 167 -5.57 -6.10 -26.23
CA ASP A 167 -4.86 -7.36 -26.42
C ASP A 167 -3.37 -7.26 -26.10
N ASN A 168 -2.82 -8.34 -25.55
CA ASN A 168 -1.40 -8.52 -25.22
C ASN A 168 -0.85 -7.53 -24.18
N LYS A 169 -1.71 -7.05 -23.28
CA LYS A 169 -1.35 -6.11 -22.20
C LYS A 169 -1.45 -6.73 -20.80
N ALA A 170 -1.60 -8.04 -20.72
CA ALA A 170 -1.58 -8.83 -19.48
C ALA A 170 -1.13 -10.26 -19.80
N TYR A 171 -0.87 -11.07 -18.77
CA TYR A 171 -0.66 -12.52 -18.92
C TYR A 171 -1.75 -13.32 -18.23
N HIS A 172 -2.26 -14.33 -18.94
CA HIS A 172 -3.13 -15.37 -18.43
C HIS A 172 -2.31 -16.56 -17.92
N PHE A 173 -2.53 -16.94 -16.66
CA PHE A 173 -1.85 -18.03 -15.96
C PHE A 173 -2.78 -19.23 -15.80
N PHE A 174 -2.30 -20.40 -16.20
CA PHE A 174 -3.04 -21.65 -16.15
C PHE A 174 -2.08 -22.85 -16.12
N LYS A 175 -2.59 -23.98 -15.61
CA LYS A 175 -1.89 -25.29 -15.60
C LYS A 175 -0.46 -25.25 -15.05
N GLY A 176 -0.23 -24.46 -13.99
CA GLY A 176 1.08 -24.31 -13.34
C GLY A 176 2.11 -23.43 -14.07
N GLY A 177 1.76 -22.87 -15.24
CA GLY A 177 2.64 -21.94 -15.93
C GLY A 177 2.92 -20.71 -15.07
N ASN A 178 4.15 -20.21 -15.10
CA ASN A 178 4.56 -19.07 -14.29
C ASN A 178 5.65 -18.25 -14.98
N ILE A 179 5.98 -17.10 -14.38
CA ILE A 179 7.13 -16.29 -14.74
C ILE A 179 8.15 -16.40 -13.61
N GLU A 180 9.39 -16.78 -13.92
CA GLU A 180 10.47 -16.84 -12.95
C GLU A 180 11.43 -15.68 -13.16
N VAL A 181 11.62 -14.88 -12.11
CA VAL A 181 12.62 -13.81 -12.02
C VAL A 181 13.80 -14.33 -11.20
N PRO A 182 15.03 -14.38 -11.77
CA PRO A 182 16.20 -14.87 -11.06
C PRO A 182 16.39 -14.18 -9.71
N TYR A 183 16.82 -14.96 -8.71
CA TYR A 183 17.00 -14.44 -7.36
C TYR A 183 17.95 -13.23 -7.34
N ASN A 184 17.53 -12.20 -6.61
CA ASN A 184 18.36 -11.07 -6.24
C ASN A 184 18.00 -10.62 -4.83
N THR A 185 18.98 -10.20 -4.03
CA THR A 185 18.74 -9.74 -2.65
C THR A 185 17.79 -8.54 -2.58
N ALA A 186 17.72 -7.70 -3.62
CA ALA A 186 16.77 -6.60 -3.68
C ALA A 186 15.30 -7.06 -3.67
N LEU A 187 15.01 -8.28 -4.16
CA LEU A 187 13.68 -8.91 -4.11
C LEU A 187 13.33 -9.39 -2.69
N ASN A 188 14.26 -9.33 -1.73
CA ASN A 188 14.04 -9.54 -0.30
C ASN A 188 14.25 -8.22 0.50
N PRO A 189 13.29 -7.28 0.48
CA PRO A 189 13.35 -6.10 1.34
C PRO A 189 13.50 -6.48 2.82
N SER A 190 14.37 -5.81 3.56
CA SER A 190 14.79 -6.20 4.92
C SER A 190 14.10 -5.45 6.05
N LYS A 191 13.18 -4.52 5.74
CA LYS A 191 12.49 -3.67 6.73
C LYS A 191 11.01 -3.54 6.47
N GLU A 192 10.68 -3.30 5.22
CA GLU A 192 9.31 -3.06 4.79
C GLU A 192 9.18 -3.45 3.31
N ILE A 193 7.98 -3.82 2.91
CA ILE A 193 7.67 -4.27 1.57
C ILE A 193 6.27 -3.79 1.17
N THR A 194 6.11 -3.47 -0.10
CA THR A 194 4.79 -3.38 -0.73
C THR A 194 4.78 -4.29 -1.95
N VAL A 195 3.71 -5.07 -2.08
CA VAL A 195 3.39 -5.82 -3.30
C VAL A 195 2.08 -5.27 -3.86
N SER A 196 2.09 -4.83 -5.11
CA SER A 196 0.94 -4.22 -5.80
C SER A 196 0.81 -4.86 -7.18
N LEU A 197 -0.41 -5.24 -7.57
CA LEU A 197 -0.69 -5.85 -8.87
C LEU A 197 -2.16 -5.66 -9.24
N TRP A 198 -2.47 -5.84 -10.52
CA TRP A 198 -3.83 -6.09 -10.99
C TRP A 198 -4.04 -7.59 -11.16
N ALA A 199 -5.19 -8.10 -10.72
CA ALA A 199 -5.57 -9.50 -10.86
C ALA A 199 -7.02 -9.66 -11.30
N ARG A 200 -7.27 -10.61 -12.21
CA ARG A 200 -8.60 -11.16 -12.53
C ARG A 200 -8.55 -12.66 -12.32
N MET A 201 -9.38 -13.21 -11.44
CA MET A 201 -9.41 -14.65 -11.21
C MET A 201 -10.47 -15.34 -12.04
N ASP A 202 -10.16 -16.54 -12.53
CA ASP A 202 -11.14 -17.33 -13.28
C ASP A 202 -11.89 -18.33 -12.39
N SER A 203 -11.31 -18.72 -11.26
CA SER A 203 -11.87 -19.74 -10.35
C SER A 203 -11.47 -19.50 -8.90
N SER A 204 -12.34 -19.93 -7.97
CA SER A 204 -12.05 -19.95 -6.53
C SER A 204 -11.19 -21.15 -6.17
N ASN A 205 -10.02 -20.93 -5.57
CA ASN A 205 -9.13 -21.97 -5.08
C ASN A 205 -8.30 -21.42 -3.90
N ALA A 206 -8.11 -22.22 -2.84
CA ALA A 206 -7.34 -21.79 -1.67
C ALA A 206 -5.83 -21.56 -1.96
N ASN A 207 -5.31 -22.16 -3.02
CA ASN A 207 -3.91 -22.13 -3.42
C ASN A 207 -3.70 -21.32 -4.71
N ASN A 208 -4.39 -20.18 -4.84
CA ASN A 208 -4.32 -19.32 -6.03
C ASN A 208 -3.17 -18.31 -5.91
N TYR A 209 -1.92 -18.79 -6.08
CA TYR A 209 -0.70 -18.02 -5.80
C TYR A 209 -0.34 -17.02 -6.90
N MET A 210 -0.57 -15.72 -6.63
CA MET A 210 -0.22 -14.65 -7.57
C MET A 210 1.30 -14.43 -7.64
N LEU A 211 2.01 -14.60 -6.53
CA LEU A 211 3.48 -14.67 -6.50
C LEU A 211 4.01 -15.29 -5.21
N GLY A 212 5.27 -15.72 -5.25
CA GLY A 212 6.00 -16.23 -4.09
C GLY A 212 7.51 -16.16 -4.25
N LEU A 213 8.18 -15.74 -3.18
CA LEU A 213 9.61 -15.90 -2.98
C LEU A 213 9.83 -16.84 -1.80
N ASN A 214 10.03 -18.12 -2.11
CA ASN A 214 10.24 -19.20 -1.13
C ASN A 214 9.12 -19.36 -0.11
N ARG A 215 7.86 -19.27 -0.55
CA ARG A 215 6.65 -19.52 0.27
C ARG A 215 6.70 -18.78 1.62
N TRP A 216 6.40 -19.48 2.71
CA TRP A 216 6.46 -18.99 4.08
C TRP A 216 7.89 -18.84 4.65
N ASN A 217 8.94 -19.21 3.90
CA ASN A 217 10.33 -18.95 4.27
C ASN A 217 10.81 -17.58 3.79
N GLY A 218 10.09 -16.95 2.86
CA GLY A 218 10.26 -15.56 2.45
C GLY A 218 8.93 -14.83 2.52
N TYR A 219 8.29 -14.61 1.36
CA TYR A 219 6.93 -14.09 1.31
C TYR A 219 6.15 -14.69 0.15
N LYS A 220 4.82 -14.71 0.28
CA LYS A 220 3.91 -15.12 -0.79
C LYS A 220 2.63 -14.31 -0.74
N PHE A 221 2.07 -14.05 -1.92
CA PHE A 221 0.81 -13.36 -2.07
C PHE A 221 -0.14 -14.21 -2.92
N ASN A 222 -1.26 -14.60 -2.34
CA ASN A 222 -2.22 -15.48 -2.98
C ASN A 222 -3.65 -15.07 -2.68
N ILE A 223 -4.58 -15.70 -3.37
CA ILE A 223 -5.98 -15.65 -3.03
C ILE A 223 -6.35 -16.98 -2.38
N GLN A 224 -6.94 -16.91 -1.19
CA GLN A 224 -7.29 -18.06 -0.35
C GLN A 224 -8.75 -18.49 -0.55
N GLN A 225 -9.17 -19.49 0.23
CA GLN A 225 -10.56 -19.93 0.29
C GLN A 225 -11.48 -18.73 0.57
N ALA A 226 -12.68 -18.74 -0.02
CA ALA A 226 -13.62 -17.62 -0.03
C ALA A 226 -13.13 -16.36 -0.79
N ASN A 227 -12.07 -16.46 -1.60
CA ASN A 227 -11.57 -15.40 -2.46
C ASN A 227 -11.04 -14.16 -1.72
N TYR A 228 -10.42 -14.35 -0.56
CA TYR A 228 -9.68 -13.29 0.12
C TYR A 228 -8.24 -13.20 -0.35
N ALA A 229 -7.74 -11.98 -0.56
CA ALA A 229 -6.33 -11.73 -0.75
C ALA A 229 -5.59 -12.02 0.56
N PHE A 230 -4.53 -12.82 0.50
CA PHE A 230 -3.81 -13.35 1.64
C PHE A 230 -2.30 -13.24 1.43
N PHE A 231 -1.61 -12.69 2.42
CA PHE A 231 -0.17 -12.47 2.38
C PHE A 231 0.52 -13.15 3.54
N THR A 232 1.60 -13.87 3.21
CA THR A 232 2.53 -14.43 4.18
C THR A 232 3.85 -13.69 4.11
N ILE A 233 4.47 -13.42 5.26
CA ILE A 233 5.85 -12.95 5.34
C ILE A 233 6.60 -13.57 6.52
N LYS A 234 7.81 -14.05 6.26
CA LYS A 234 8.76 -14.50 7.29
C LYS A 234 9.49 -13.32 7.88
N THR A 235 9.53 -13.25 9.20
CA THR A 235 10.22 -12.21 9.96
C THR A 235 11.22 -12.82 10.94
N GLY A 236 12.01 -11.96 11.58
CA GLY A 236 12.91 -12.35 12.67
C GLY A 236 12.18 -12.87 13.92
N THR A 237 10.86 -12.68 14.04
CA THR A 237 10.06 -13.11 15.20
C THR A 237 9.10 -14.24 14.89
N GLY A 238 8.86 -14.57 13.61
CA GLY A 238 7.92 -15.63 13.23
C GLY A 238 7.49 -15.57 11.77
N ILE A 239 6.50 -16.37 11.43
CA ILE A 239 5.75 -16.24 10.17
C ILE A 239 4.49 -15.45 10.48
N ILE A 240 4.16 -14.48 9.63
CA ILE A 240 2.94 -13.69 9.73
C ILE A 240 2.07 -14.03 8.53
N ASP A 241 0.82 -14.38 8.80
CA ASP A 241 -0.18 -14.85 7.84
C ASP A 241 -1.49 -14.11 8.07
N HIS A 242 -1.91 -13.29 7.10
CA HIS A 242 -3.13 -12.52 7.20
C HIS A 242 -3.83 -12.38 5.85
N ASP A 243 -5.15 -12.20 5.90
CA ASP A 243 -5.98 -11.85 4.75
C ASP A 243 -6.53 -10.42 4.85
N ASN A 244 -7.23 -10.01 3.80
CA ASN A 244 -7.95 -8.75 3.79
C ASN A 244 -9.29 -8.79 4.58
N ALA A 245 -9.70 -9.93 5.12
CA ALA A 245 -10.94 -10.22 5.86
C ALA A 245 -12.29 -9.92 5.15
N ASP A 246 -12.42 -8.76 4.52
CA ASP A 246 -13.57 -8.29 3.74
C ASP A 246 -13.10 -7.18 2.77
N PRO A 247 -13.73 -7.00 1.60
CA PRO A 247 -14.66 -7.90 0.93
C PRO A 247 -13.97 -9.10 0.27
N THR A 248 -14.77 -10.09 -0.12
CA THR A 248 -14.33 -11.15 -1.03
C THR A 248 -14.14 -10.60 -2.45
N LEU A 249 -13.32 -11.27 -3.24
CA LEU A 249 -13.07 -10.93 -4.65
C LEU A 249 -14.00 -11.74 -5.57
N ASP A 250 -14.68 -11.05 -6.49
CA ASP A 250 -15.52 -11.69 -7.50
C ASP A 250 -14.66 -12.35 -8.58
N LEU A 251 -15.17 -13.44 -9.16
CA LEU A 251 -14.54 -14.05 -10.33
C LEU A 251 -14.75 -13.18 -11.57
N ASN A 252 -13.82 -13.28 -12.53
CA ASN A 252 -13.83 -12.62 -13.83
C ASN A 252 -13.87 -11.08 -13.75
N LYS A 253 -13.43 -10.50 -12.64
CA LYS A 253 -13.36 -9.06 -12.40
C LYS A 253 -11.95 -8.63 -12.03
N TRP A 254 -11.50 -7.53 -12.62
CA TRP A 254 -10.21 -6.94 -12.32
C TRP A 254 -10.24 -6.20 -10.99
N TYR A 255 -9.27 -6.49 -10.14
CA TYR A 255 -9.00 -5.77 -8.90
C TYR A 255 -7.56 -5.30 -8.88
N HIS A 256 -7.34 -4.06 -8.47
CA HIS A 256 -6.02 -3.63 -8.02
C HIS A 256 -5.86 -4.06 -6.56
N ILE A 257 -4.96 -5.00 -6.32
CA ILE A 257 -4.74 -5.60 -5.01
C ILE A 257 -3.36 -5.17 -4.54
N THR A 258 -3.27 -4.61 -3.34
CA THR A 258 -1.99 -4.19 -2.75
C THR A 258 -1.91 -4.62 -1.30
N VAL A 259 -0.75 -5.12 -0.90
CA VAL A 259 -0.41 -5.38 0.50
C VAL A 259 0.88 -4.64 0.86
N THR A 260 0.87 -3.96 2.01
CA THR A 260 2.07 -3.32 2.58
C THR A 260 2.39 -3.98 3.91
N TYR A 261 3.67 -4.17 4.21
CA TYR A 261 4.14 -4.64 5.49
C TYR A 261 5.31 -3.80 6.00
N LYS A 262 5.24 -3.42 7.27
CA LYS A 262 6.33 -2.90 8.10
C LYS A 262 6.07 -3.38 9.52
N ALA A 263 7.10 -3.65 10.31
CA ALA A 263 6.91 -3.89 11.74
C ALA A 263 5.98 -2.80 12.34
N GLY A 264 4.92 -3.25 12.99
CA GLY A 264 3.80 -2.44 13.47
C GLY A 264 2.50 -2.65 12.69
N ASN A 265 2.53 -2.81 11.35
CA ASN A 265 1.33 -2.86 10.53
C ASN A 265 1.47 -3.72 9.26
N MET A 266 0.40 -4.47 8.95
CA MET A 266 0.14 -4.99 7.61
C MET A 266 -1.18 -4.42 7.11
N ASN A 267 -1.17 -3.85 5.90
CA ASN A 267 -2.35 -3.24 5.31
C ASN A 267 -2.71 -3.92 4.00
N PHE A 268 -3.99 -4.20 3.79
CA PHE A 268 -4.54 -4.65 2.52
C PHE A 268 -5.37 -3.55 1.90
N TYR A 269 -5.19 -3.35 0.60
CA TYR A 269 -5.92 -2.38 -0.19
C TYR A 269 -6.54 -3.08 -1.39
N LEU A 270 -7.81 -2.78 -1.64
CA LEU A 270 -8.52 -3.16 -2.86
C LEU A 270 -8.94 -1.89 -3.60
N ASN A 271 -8.63 -1.79 -4.89
CA ASN A 271 -8.96 -0.63 -5.72
C ASN A 271 -8.50 0.70 -5.11
N GLY A 272 -7.29 0.65 -4.53
CA GLY A 272 -6.63 1.78 -3.89
C GLY A 272 -7.23 2.20 -2.54
N THR A 273 -8.22 1.49 -2.01
CA THR A 273 -8.85 1.79 -0.72
C THR A 273 -8.35 0.80 0.33
N LEU A 274 -7.97 1.29 1.51
CA LEU A 274 -7.61 0.45 2.66
C LEU A 274 -8.84 -0.35 3.10
N VAL A 275 -8.78 -1.67 3.00
CA VAL A 275 -9.87 -2.55 3.44
C VAL A 275 -9.56 -3.23 4.78
N LYS A 276 -8.27 -3.40 5.10
CA LYS A 276 -7.86 -4.02 6.36
C LYS A 276 -6.50 -3.51 6.82
N ASN A 277 -6.42 -3.21 8.12
CA ASN A 277 -5.17 -3.04 8.87
C ASN A 277 -5.07 -4.14 9.93
N TRP A 278 -3.91 -4.78 10.00
CA TRP A 278 -3.49 -5.67 11.07
C TRP A 278 -2.39 -4.96 11.87
N PRO A 279 -2.71 -4.40 13.05
CA PRO A 279 -1.76 -3.63 13.85
C PRO A 279 -0.92 -4.53 14.78
N ASN A 280 0.07 -3.93 15.45
CA ASN A 280 0.90 -4.53 16.50
C ASN A 280 1.74 -5.74 16.04
N LEU A 281 2.02 -5.84 14.74
CA LEU A 281 2.88 -6.87 14.19
C LEU A 281 4.35 -6.59 14.54
N THR A 282 5.16 -7.63 14.75
CA THR A 282 6.58 -7.47 15.13
C THR A 282 7.49 -8.24 14.18
N GLY A 283 8.77 -7.86 14.19
CA GLY A 283 9.83 -8.48 13.40
C GLY A 283 10.04 -7.81 12.05
N ASP A 284 11.29 -7.66 11.65
CA ASP A 284 11.62 -7.24 10.29
C ASP A 284 11.60 -8.46 9.34
N PRO A 285 11.28 -8.27 8.04
CA PRO A 285 11.39 -9.35 7.06
C PRO A 285 12.81 -9.93 7.00
N VAL A 286 12.91 -11.24 6.81
CA VAL A 286 14.20 -11.92 6.67
C VAL A 286 14.48 -12.32 5.23
N ALA A 287 15.76 -12.34 4.87
CA ALA A 287 16.18 -12.88 3.58
C ALA A 287 15.93 -14.39 3.53
N VAL A 288 15.56 -14.89 2.34
CA VAL A 288 15.51 -16.34 2.12
C VAL A 288 16.92 -16.91 2.21
N LYS A 289 17.07 -18.07 2.85
CA LYS A 289 18.38 -18.72 2.98
C LYS A 289 18.84 -19.37 1.67
N SER A 290 17.90 -19.94 0.91
CA SER A 290 18.17 -20.52 -0.40
C SER A 290 17.74 -19.57 -1.50
N THR A 291 18.69 -19.27 -2.39
CA THR A 291 18.55 -18.28 -3.48
C THR A 291 17.72 -18.86 -4.62
N ILE A 292 16.41 -18.96 -4.41
CA ILE A 292 15.45 -19.41 -5.40
C ILE A 292 14.82 -18.21 -6.13
N SER A 293 14.48 -18.39 -7.40
CA SER A 293 13.80 -17.37 -8.20
C SER A 293 12.47 -16.97 -7.56
N LEU A 294 12.13 -15.68 -7.67
CA LEU A 294 10.75 -15.21 -7.44
C LEU A 294 9.88 -15.84 -8.53
N ALA A 295 8.79 -16.48 -8.14
CA ALA A 295 7.78 -17.00 -9.05
C ALA A 295 6.56 -16.08 -9.06
N ILE A 296 6.14 -15.64 -10.24
CA ILE A 296 4.87 -14.93 -10.45
C ILE A 296 3.90 -15.90 -11.11
N GLY A 297 2.72 -16.06 -10.51
CA GLY A 297 1.73 -17.07 -10.85
C GLY A 297 1.91 -18.41 -10.15
N GLN A 298 2.85 -18.53 -9.20
CA GLN A 298 3.11 -19.76 -8.44
C GLN A 298 3.78 -19.45 -7.09
N ASP A 299 3.76 -20.39 -6.14
CA ASP A 299 4.43 -20.22 -4.84
C ASP A 299 5.93 -20.57 -4.86
N LEU A 300 6.38 -21.37 -5.83
CA LEU A 300 7.78 -21.70 -6.09
C LEU A 300 8.07 -21.85 -7.60
N PRO A 301 9.34 -21.79 -8.02
CA PRO A 301 9.77 -22.22 -9.36
C PRO A 301 9.35 -23.64 -9.71
N THR A 302 8.97 -23.89 -10.97
CA THR A 302 8.43 -25.20 -11.40
C THR A 302 9.42 -26.34 -11.14
N SER A 303 10.73 -26.09 -11.33
CA SER A 303 11.77 -27.11 -11.20
C SER A 303 11.91 -27.71 -9.80
N LEU A 304 11.32 -27.06 -8.78
CA LEU A 304 11.38 -27.49 -7.39
C LEU A 304 10.27 -28.47 -6.98
N TYR A 305 9.26 -28.70 -7.83
CA TYR A 305 8.23 -29.71 -7.54
C TYR A 305 8.68 -31.10 -8.00
N LYS A 306 8.49 -32.08 -7.12
CA LYS A 306 8.66 -33.51 -7.40
C LYS A 306 7.33 -34.23 -7.30
N LEU A 307 7.23 -35.33 -8.04
CA LEU A 307 6.04 -36.19 -8.09
C LEU A 307 6.09 -37.31 -7.05
N ASP A 308 7.27 -37.61 -6.52
CA ASP A 308 7.48 -38.65 -5.53
C ASP A 308 7.52 -38.03 -4.12
N GLU A 309 6.49 -38.34 -3.32
CA GLU A 309 6.36 -37.91 -1.92
C GLU A 309 7.55 -38.41 -1.07
N ALA A 310 8.08 -39.61 -1.33
CA ALA A 310 9.20 -40.17 -0.58
C ALA A 310 10.53 -39.45 -0.81
N SER A 311 10.62 -38.65 -1.88
CA SER A 311 11.80 -37.84 -2.22
C SER A 311 11.75 -36.42 -1.63
N GLN A 312 10.71 -36.11 -0.85
CA GLN A 312 10.53 -34.82 -0.21
C GLN A 312 11.67 -34.53 0.77
N LYS A 313 12.23 -33.33 0.64
CA LYS A 313 12.99 -32.71 1.71
C LYS A 313 12.14 -31.54 2.16
N ASP A 314 11.38 -31.73 3.22
CA ASP A 314 10.56 -30.68 3.83
C ASP A 314 11.45 -29.69 4.61
N ASP A 315 12.60 -29.33 4.03
CA ASP A 315 13.53 -28.44 4.67
C ASP A 315 13.14 -26.99 4.37
N ALA A 316 13.13 -26.20 5.43
CA ALA A 316 12.93 -24.76 5.39
C ALA A 316 13.92 -24.03 4.45
N ASP A 317 14.95 -24.75 3.98
CA ASP A 317 16.11 -24.23 3.25
C ASP A 317 16.37 -24.96 1.91
N GLY A 318 15.43 -25.74 1.38
CA GLY A 318 15.44 -26.20 -0.02
C GLY A 318 16.24 -27.48 -0.31
N ASN A 319 15.56 -28.51 -0.77
CA ASN A 319 15.16 -28.59 -2.18
C ASN A 319 14.39 -29.88 -2.44
N ASN A 320 13.12 -29.72 -2.84
CA ASN A 320 12.18 -30.67 -3.45
C ASN A 320 10.87 -30.71 -2.65
N PHE A 321 9.82 -30.18 -3.27
CA PHE A 321 8.49 -30.12 -2.68
C PHE A 321 7.58 -31.12 -3.34
N TYR A 322 6.74 -31.77 -2.54
CA TYR A 322 5.68 -32.59 -3.08
C TYR A 322 4.67 -31.70 -3.80
N GLY A 323 4.61 -31.86 -5.13
CA GLY A 323 3.83 -31.03 -6.04
C GLY A 323 2.38 -30.77 -5.60
N PRO A 324 1.62 -31.77 -5.14
CA PRO A 324 0.24 -31.59 -4.68
C PRO A 324 0.02 -30.59 -3.54
N TRP A 325 1.05 -30.21 -2.79
CA TRP A 325 0.94 -29.19 -1.73
C TRP A 325 1.25 -27.77 -2.22
N GLY A 326 1.73 -27.63 -3.45
CA GLY A 326 1.91 -26.34 -4.12
C GLY A 326 0.61 -25.79 -4.70
N GLY A 327 0.72 -24.65 -5.39
CA GLY A 327 -0.37 -24.18 -6.21
C GLY A 327 0.05 -23.08 -7.15
N TYR A 328 -0.86 -22.69 -8.03
CA TYR A 328 -0.61 -21.72 -9.08
C TYR A 328 -1.81 -20.84 -9.29
N PHE A 329 -1.57 -19.66 -9.86
CA PHE A 329 -2.61 -18.70 -10.20
C PHE A 329 -3.45 -19.17 -11.39
N ARG A 330 -4.77 -18.97 -11.32
CA ARG A 330 -5.73 -19.23 -12.40
C ARG A 330 -6.44 -17.93 -12.73
N GLY A 331 -6.00 -17.29 -13.80
CA GLY A 331 -6.54 -16.02 -14.27
C GLY A 331 -5.45 -15.09 -14.79
N ASP A 332 -5.77 -13.81 -14.86
CA ASP A 332 -4.92 -12.81 -15.49
C ASP A 332 -4.24 -11.94 -14.44
N LEU A 333 -2.94 -11.68 -14.63
CA LEU A 333 -2.17 -10.71 -13.85
C LEU A 333 -1.66 -9.61 -14.78
N ASP A 334 -1.51 -8.43 -14.21
CA ASP A 334 -1.02 -7.24 -14.89
C ASP A 334 -0.33 -6.29 -13.88
N GLU A 335 0.58 -5.43 -14.36
CA GLU A 335 1.22 -4.35 -13.59
C GLU A 335 1.84 -4.78 -12.25
N VAL A 336 2.53 -5.93 -12.21
CA VAL A 336 3.09 -6.49 -10.97
C VAL A 336 4.26 -5.64 -10.48
N ARG A 337 4.18 -5.17 -9.24
CA ARG A 337 5.18 -4.30 -8.61
C ARG A 337 5.58 -4.78 -7.22
N ILE A 338 6.87 -4.64 -6.93
CA ILE A 338 7.44 -4.81 -5.58
C ILE A 338 8.15 -3.52 -5.22
N TYR A 339 7.91 -3.03 -4.00
CA TYR A 339 8.63 -1.92 -3.41
C TYR A 339 9.32 -2.36 -2.12
N ASN A 340 10.48 -1.78 -1.81
CA ASN A 340 11.21 -2.02 -0.55
C ASN A 340 10.80 -1.06 0.58
N VAL A 341 9.62 -0.45 0.44
CA VAL A 341 8.99 0.41 1.45
C VAL A 341 7.54 0.03 1.63
N ALA A 342 6.96 0.36 2.78
CA ALA A 342 5.53 0.30 2.99
C ALA A 342 4.92 1.60 2.45
N LEU A 343 4.21 1.52 1.32
CA LEU A 343 3.58 2.69 0.70
C LEU A 343 2.46 3.25 1.58
N SER A 344 2.27 4.56 1.56
CA SER A 344 1.14 5.21 2.23
C SER A 344 -0.18 4.96 1.49
N ASP A 345 -1.31 5.15 2.19
CA ASP A 345 -2.66 5.09 1.59
C ASP A 345 -2.76 5.96 0.34
N THR A 346 -2.21 7.19 0.39
CA THR A 346 -2.24 8.13 -0.73
C THR A 346 -1.39 7.68 -1.91
N GLN A 347 -0.24 7.02 -1.66
CA GLN A 347 0.59 6.44 -2.71
C GLN A 347 -0.11 5.27 -3.38
N VAL A 348 -0.69 4.34 -2.60
CA VAL A 348 -1.45 3.21 -3.13
C VAL A 348 -2.66 3.69 -3.94
N LYS A 349 -3.40 4.69 -3.43
CA LYS A 349 -4.52 5.29 -4.15
C LYS A 349 -4.10 5.97 -5.45
N SER A 350 -2.92 6.61 -5.47
CA SER A 350 -2.40 7.27 -6.67
C SER A 350 -2.08 6.27 -7.78
N ILE A 351 -1.47 5.13 -7.45
CA ILE A 351 -1.21 4.03 -8.40
C ILE A 351 -2.53 3.55 -9.00
N TYR A 352 -3.48 3.16 -8.14
CA TYR A 352 -4.80 2.71 -8.59
C TYR A 352 -5.49 3.72 -9.51
N THR A 353 -5.48 5.00 -9.14
CA THR A 353 -6.24 6.00 -9.90
C THR A 353 -5.59 6.33 -11.24
N ALA A 354 -4.27 6.22 -11.35
CA ALA A 354 -3.57 6.33 -12.63
C ALA A 354 -3.88 5.15 -13.57
N GLU A 355 -4.32 4.02 -13.01
CA GLU A 355 -4.41 2.74 -13.70
C GLU A 355 -5.81 2.16 -13.80
N LYS A 356 -6.82 2.72 -13.14
CA LYS A 356 -8.17 2.16 -13.19
C LYS A 356 -8.80 2.31 -14.60
N PRO A 357 -9.69 1.37 -15.00
CA PRO A 357 -10.52 1.48 -16.20
C PRO A 357 -11.30 2.80 -16.32
#